data_AF-A0A424YAX7-F1
#
_entry.id   AF-A0A424YAX7-F1
#
_cell.length_a   1.000
_cell.length_b   1.000
_cell.length_c   1.000
_cell.angle_alpha   90.00
_cell.angle_beta   90.00
_cell.angle_gamma   90.00
#
_symmetry.space_group_name_H-M   'P 1'
#
loop_
_entity.id
_entity.type
_entity.pdbx_description
1 polymer ?
#
loop_
_entity_poly.entity_id
_entity_poly.type
_entity_poly.pdbx_seq_one_letter_code
_entity_poly.pdbx_strand_id
1 'polypeptide(L)'
;DIIKAFIPYYQGSNQQAIIWIAESREKENAKYLIGKIDERVPERDVFDNYSSWVKDDTLVYHVEGMGWYNYYYQKGNRVYWVCIQGEDPREIFNLIFKTL
;
A
#
# COMPACT_ATOMS: atom_id res chain seq x y z
N ASP A 1 -15.44 8.42 -3.92
CA ASP A 1 -15.40 9.33 -2.76
C ASP A 1 -14.25 9.03 -1.80
N ILE A 2 -13.29 9.94 -1.76
CA ILE A 2 -12.27 10.03 -0.70
C ILE A 2 -12.66 11.23 0.17
N ILE A 3 -12.81 11.02 1.47
CA ILE A 3 -13.19 12.05 2.43
C ILE A 3 -12.00 12.60 3.22
N LYS A 4 -10.93 11.81 3.36
CA LYS A 4 -9.67 12.21 4.01
C LYS A 4 -8.49 11.51 3.33
N ALA A 5 -7.36 12.20 3.27
CA ALA A 5 -6.11 11.65 2.78
C ALA A 5 -4.97 12.05 3.73
N PHE A 6 -4.06 11.11 4.01
CA PHE A 6 -2.88 11.33 4.83
C PHE A 6 -1.66 10.73 4.12
N ILE A 7 -0.51 11.40 4.24
CA ILE A 7 0.76 10.96 3.66
C ILE A 7 1.88 11.09 4.70
N PRO A 8 1.94 10.25 5.75
CA PRO A 8 3.10 10.25 6.62
C PRO A 8 4.34 9.76 5.86
N TYR A 9 5.44 10.45 6.12
CA TYR A 9 6.77 10.18 5.57
C TYR A 9 7.74 9.91 6.73
N TYR A 10 8.42 8.78 6.67
CA TYR A 10 9.42 8.38 7.65
C TYR A 10 10.76 8.17 6.94
N GLN A 11 11.83 8.75 7.49
CA GLN A 11 13.17 8.65 6.96
C GLN A 11 14.17 8.40 8.08
N GLY A 12 14.94 7.32 7.94
CA GLY A 12 16.12 7.01 8.75
C GLY A 12 17.38 7.01 7.89
N SER A 13 18.50 6.58 8.44
CA SER A 13 19.81 6.60 7.76
C SER A 13 19.85 5.73 6.49
N ASN A 14 19.22 4.55 6.51
CA ASN A 14 19.25 3.57 5.41
C ASN A 14 17.84 3.12 4.95
N GLN A 15 16.79 3.76 5.45
CA GLN A 15 15.41 3.33 5.21
C GLN A 15 14.46 4.52 5.08
N GLN A 16 13.48 4.38 4.18
CA GLN A 16 12.43 5.36 3.93
C GLN A 16 11.09 4.65 3.76
N ALA A 17 10.03 5.25 4.30
CA ALA A 17 8.68 4.77 4.10
C ALA A 17 7.73 5.95 3.84
N ILE A 18 6.91 5.82 2.80
CA ILE A 18 5.82 6.74 2.46
C ILE A 18 4.52 5.95 2.55
N ILE A 19 3.54 6.41 3.31
CA ILE A 19 2.26 5.71 3.42
C ILE A 19 1.17 6.63 2.93
N TRP A 20 0.45 6.24 1.88
CA TRP A 20 -0.75 6.93 1.44
C TRP A 20 -1.95 6.26 2.07
N ILE A 21 -2.76 7.03 2.79
CA ILE A 21 -3.98 6.54 3.42
C ILE A 21 -5.15 7.32 2.82
N ALA A 22 -6.01 6.64 2.09
CA ALA A 22 -7.23 7.20 1.55
C ALA A 22 -8.43 6.63 2.32
N GLU A 23 -9.20 7.49 2.98
CA GLU A 23 -10.43 7.11 3.66
C GLU A 23 -11.64 7.43 2.79
N SER A 24 -12.50 6.43 2.59
CA SER A 24 -13.79 6.57 1.93
C SER A 24 -14.91 6.65 2.94
N ARG A 25 -16.07 7.18 2.52
CA ARG A 25 -17.26 7.23 3.39
C ARG A 25 -17.73 5.85 3.84
N GLU A 26 -17.60 4.86 2.97
CA GLU A 26 -18.09 3.49 3.18
C GLU A 26 -17.05 2.46 2.74
N LYS A 27 -17.16 1.23 3.26
CA LYS A 27 -16.25 0.12 2.96
C LYS A 27 -16.27 -0.24 1.48
N GLU A 28 -17.43 -0.17 0.86
CA GLU A 28 -17.68 -0.51 -0.55
C GLU A 28 -16.96 0.47 -1.48
N ASN A 29 -16.92 1.75 -1.10
CA ASN A 29 -16.17 2.78 -1.82
C ASN A 29 -14.66 2.53 -1.75
N ALA A 30 -14.14 2.11 -0.59
CA ALA A 30 -12.74 1.71 -0.44
C ALA A 30 -12.42 0.44 -1.25
N LYS A 31 -13.34 -0.53 -1.28
CA LYS A 31 -13.22 -1.74 -2.09
C LYS A 31 -13.18 -1.43 -3.59
N TYR A 32 -14.03 -0.51 -4.05
CA TYR A 32 -13.98 -0.02 -5.42
C TYR A 32 -12.65 0.67 -5.73
N LEU A 33 -12.17 1.52 -4.81
CA LEU A 33 -10.91 2.24 -4.98
C LEU A 33 -9.71 1.29 -5.11
N ILE A 34 -9.59 0.29 -4.23
CA ILE A 34 -8.48 -0.67 -4.33
C ILE A 34 -8.57 -1.53 -5.59
N GLY A 35 -9.77 -1.92 -6.02
CA GLY A 35 -9.96 -2.59 -7.30
C GLY A 35 -9.49 -1.74 -8.49
N LYS A 36 -9.72 -0.42 -8.47
CA LYS A 36 -9.23 0.50 -9.49
C LYS A 36 -7.73 0.76 -9.44
N ILE A 37 -7.11 0.59 -8.29
CA ILE A 37 -5.65 0.60 -8.15
C ILE A 37 -5.09 -0.68 -8.78
N ASP A 38 -5.55 -1.84 -8.33
CA ASP A 38 -5.07 -3.16 -8.77
C ASP A 38 -5.30 -3.38 -10.27
N GLU A 39 -6.38 -2.86 -10.86
CA GLU A 39 -6.61 -2.90 -12.30
C GLU A 39 -5.56 -2.10 -13.09
N ARG A 40 -5.10 -0.97 -12.55
CA ARG A 40 -4.21 -0.03 -13.25
C ARG A 40 -2.74 -0.27 -13.01
N VAL A 41 -2.36 -0.81 -11.86
CA VAL A 41 -0.95 -0.99 -11.49
C VAL A 41 -0.22 -1.93 -12.47
N PRO A 42 -0.77 -3.11 -12.84
CA PRO A 42 -0.15 -4.02 -13.80
C PRO A 42 -0.04 -3.46 -15.22
N GLU A 43 -0.84 -2.46 -15.58
CA GLU A 43 -0.80 -1.81 -16.91
C GLU A 43 0.35 -0.80 -17.06
N ARG A 44 1.10 -0.53 -15.98
CA ARG A 44 2.18 0.47 -16.00
C ARG A 44 3.54 -0.21 -16.07
N ASP A 45 4.31 0.12 -17.10
CA ASP A 45 5.69 -0.35 -17.32
C ASP A 45 6.67 -0.03 -16.17
N VAL A 46 6.29 0.89 -15.28
CA VAL A 46 7.10 1.31 -14.13
C VAL A 46 7.08 0.31 -12.97
N PHE A 47 6.11 -0.60 -12.96
CA PHE A 47 5.95 -1.59 -11.90
C PHE A 47 6.24 -2.99 -12.41
N ASP A 48 6.92 -3.78 -11.60
CA ASP A 48 7.25 -5.17 -11.83
C ASP A 48 6.97 -6.02 -10.57
N ASN A 49 7.29 -7.32 -10.65
CA ASN A 49 7.22 -8.25 -9.52
C ASN A 49 5.84 -8.29 -8.81
N TYR A 50 4.76 -8.17 -9.59
CA TYR A 50 3.39 -8.24 -9.08
C TYR A 50 3.12 -9.56 -8.35
N SER A 51 2.63 -9.45 -7.12
CA SER A 51 2.19 -10.59 -6.32
C SER A 51 1.09 -10.16 -5.35
N SER A 52 0.32 -11.13 -4.86
CA SER A 52 -0.66 -10.90 -3.80
C SER A 52 -0.72 -12.08 -2.85
N TRP A 53 -1.11 -11.81 -1.60
CA TRP A 53 -1.32 -12.83 -0.58
C TRP A 53 -2.32 -12.34 0.46
N VAL A 54 -2.91 -13.28 1.19
CA VAL A 54 -3.78 -12.96 2.34
C VAL A 54 -2.92 -12.92 3.61
N LYS A 55 -3.06 -11.84 4.39
CA LYS A 55 -2.45 -11.66 5.71
C LYS A 55 -3.52 -11.14 6.67
N ASP A 56 -3.78 -11.86 7.77
CA ASP A 56 -4.78 -11.48 8.78
C ASP A 56 -6.13 -11.08 8.14
N ASP A 57 -6.67 -11.97 7.30
CA ASP A 57 -7.90 -11.79 6.50
C ASP A 57 -7.92 -10.58 5.56
N THR A 58 -6.77 -9.98 5.30
CA THR A 58 -6.59 -8.84 4.40
C THR A 58 -5.82 -9.29 3.16
N LEU A 59 -6.40 -9.07 1.98
CA LEU A 59 -5.68 -9.24 0.72
C LEU A 59 -4.68 -8.08 0.56
N VAL A 60 -3.41 -8.43 0.50
CA VAL A 60 -2.29 -7.52 0.27
C VAL A 60 -1.77 -7.74 -1.13
N TYR A 61 -1.57 -6.64 -1.85
CA TYR A 61 -0.94 -6.61 -3.15
C TYR A 61 0.45 -6.02 -3.03
N HIS A 62 1.37 -6.49 -3.85
CA HIS A 62 2.75 -6.06 -3.89
C HIS A 62 3.22 -5.87 -5.33
N VAL A 63 3.95 -4.78 -5.55
CA VAL A 63 4.75 -4.53 -6.75
C VAL A 63 6.06 -3.85 -6.37
N GLU A 64 7.07 -4.02 -7.20
CA GLU A 64 8.31 -3.24 -7.13
C GLU A 64 8.30 -2.19 -8.24
N GLY A 65 9.02 -1.09 -8.06
CA GLY A 65 9.10 -0.05 -9.09
C GLY A 65 9.86 1.19 -8.62
N MET A 66 10.69 1.75 -9.50
CA MET A 66 11.52 2.93 -9.22
C MET A 66 12.39 2.81 -7.95
N GLY A 67 12.82 1.59 -7.59
CA GLY A 67 13.59 1.32 -6.36
C GLY A 67 12.77 1.29 -5.07
N TRP A 68 11.44 1.20 -5.17
CA TRP A 68 10.51 1.07 -4.05
C TRP A 68 9.80 -0.28 -4.06
N TYR A 69 9.61 -0.83 -2.87
CA TYR A 69 8.70 -1.93 -2.59
C TYR A 69 7.34 -1.34 -2.21
N ASN A 70 6.31 -1.65 -2.99
CA ASN A 70 4.98 -1.05 -2.85
C ASN A 70 3.99 -2.11 -2.38
N TYR A 71 3.35 -1.86 -1.24
CA TYR A 71 2.32 -2.72 -0.69
C TYR A 71 1.01 -1.96 -0.58
N TYR A 72 -0.06 -2.46 -1.19
CA TYR A 72 -1.37 -1.82 -1.07
C TYR A 72 -2.45 -2.80 -0.65
N TYR A 73 -3.37 -2.34 0.19
CA TYR A 73 -4.38 -3.16 0.83
C TYR A 73 -5.53 -2.30 1.38
N GLN A 74 -6.66 -2.94 1.65
CA GLN A 74 -7.82 -2.31 2.27
C GLN A 74 -7.98 -2.80 3.72
N LYS A 75 -8.22 -1.88 4.67
CA LYS A 75 -8.78 -2.22 5.99
C LYS A 75 -9.99 -1.32 6.28
N GLY A 76 -11.15 -1.94 6.51
CA GLY A 76 -12.40 -1.20 6.72
C GLY A 76 -12.73 -0.29 5.53
N ASN A 77 -13.01 0.99 5.80
CA ASN A 77 -13.26 2.02 4.80
C ASN A 77 -11.99 2.77 4.32
N ARG A 78 -10.80 2.21 4.56
CA ARG A 78 -9.52 2.82 4.17
C ARG A 78 -8.74 1.93 3.21
N VAL A 79 -8.07 2.59 2.26
CA VAL A 79 -7.04 2.01 1.40
C VAL A 79 -5.69 2.57 1.81
N TYR A 80 -4.72 1.67 1.93
CA TYR A 80 -3.34 1.95 2.27
C TYR A 80 -2.47 1.64 1.07
N TRP A 81 -1.51 2.51 0.77
CA TRP A 81 -0.39 2.24 -0.13
C TRP A 81 0.90 2.59 0.58
N VAL A 82 1.71 1.59 0.90
CA VAL A 82 2.95 1.69 1.65
C VAL A 82 4.11 1.51 0.67
N CYS A 83 4.87 2.57 0.43
CA CYS A 83 6.11 2.56 -0.34
C CYS A 83 7.28 2.44 0.63
N ILE A 84 8.17 1.47 0.45
CA ILE A 84 9.35 1.27 1.29
C ILE A 84 10.59 1.20 0.42
N GLN A 85 11.63 1.92 0.82
CA GLN A 85 12.96 1.88 0.22
C GLN A 85 13.98 1.66 1.33
N GLY A 86 14.91 0.72 1.16
CA GLY A 86 15.93 0.40 2.17
C GLY A 86 16.09 -1.09 2.41
N GLU A 87 16.82 -1.43 3.47
CA GLU A 87 17.04 -2.82 3.91
C GLU A 87 15.75 -3.42 4.49
N ASP A 88 15.53 -4.71 4.24
CA ASP A 88 14.42 -5.52 4.77
C ASP A 88 13.01 -4.91 4.63
N PRO A 89 12.57 -4.53 3.41
CA PRO A 89 11.29 -3.86 3.17
C PRO A 89 10.08 -4.65 3.68
N ARG A 90 10.18 -6.00 3.66
CA ARG A 90 9.13 -6.89 4.16
C ARG A 90 8.97 -6.82 5.68
N GLU A 91 10.06 -6.64 6.42
CA GLU A 91 10.00 -6.48 7.88
C GLU A 91 9.33 -5.15 8.25
N ILE A 92 9.75 -4.06 7.59
CA ILE A 92 9.17 -2.73 7.76
C ILE A 92 7.68 -2.76 7.40
N PHE A 93 7.30 -3.39 6.30
CA PHE A 93 5.90 -3.56 5.91
C PHE A 93 5.10 -4.29 7.00
N ASN A 94 5.62 -5.39 7.55
CA ASN A 94 4.94 -6.14 8.61
C ASN A 94 4.71 -5.29 9.87
N LEU A 95 5.68 -4.44 10.24
CA LEU A 95 5.55 -3.51 11.36
C LEU A 95 4.45 -2.46 11.11
N ILE A 96 4.48 -1.84 9.93
CA ILE A 96 3.47 -0.86 9.51
C ILE A 96 2.07 -1.49 9.48
N PHE A 97 1.95 -2.65 8.84
CA PHE A 97 0.68 -3.37 8.72
C PHE A 97 0.08 -3.77 10.07
N LYS A 98 0.91 -4.09 11.06
CA LYS A 98 0.45 -4.40 12.43
C LYS A 98 -0.04 -3.15 13.18
N THR A 99 0.53 -1.99 12.86
CA THR A 99 0.28 -0.73 13.58
C THR A 99 -0.93 0.02 13.04
N LEU A 100 -1.20 -0.11 11.74
CA LEU A 100 -2.32 0.53 11.02
C LEU A 100 -3.53 -0.40 10.88
#